data_AF-A0AB36XTQ9-F1
#
_entry.id   AF-A0AB36XTQ9-F1
#
_cell.length_a   1.000
_cell.length_b   1.000
_cell.length_c   1.000
_cell.angle_alpha   90.00
_cell.angle_beta   90.00
_cell.angle_gamma   90.00
#
_symmetry.space_group_name_H-M   'P 1'
#
loop_
_entity.id
_entity.type
_entity.pdbx_description
1 polymer ?
#
loop_
_entity_poly.entity_id
_entity_poly.type
_entity_poly.pdbx_seq_one_letter_code
_entity_poly.pdbx_strand_id
1 'polypeptide(L)'
;MNKYTQQELDSILEQHKLWLENQGGKRAQLRNADLSNLALQNVDLRCANLIRTNFSGTDLSGSNMSEADITYANFSHATLNNAIFQDADLRNADMSNTQMHNVDLLRADLFRTDFSNAQVNDEAFKRIDIRNTIIELRNPNQQCLSSK
;
A
#
# COMPACT_ATOMS: atom_id res chain seq x y z
N MET A 1 12.27 13.39 4.37
CA MET A 1 10.85 13.00 4.49
C MET A 1 10.23 13.83 5.59
N ASN A 2 8.97 14.22 5.44
CA ASN A 2 8.25 14.96 6.48
C ASN A 2 7.63 13.96 7.45
N LYS A 3 7.97 14.04 8.73
CA LYS A 3 7.37 13.21 9.78
C LYS A 3 5.97 13.73 10.11
N TYR A 4 4.99 12.87 9.99
CA TYR A 4 3.62 13.17 10.39
C TYR A 4 3.37 12.76 11.84
N THR A 5 2.57 13.54 12.52
CA THR A 5 1.91 13.13 13.76
C THR A 5 0.66 12.29 13.45
N GLN A 6 0.17 11.54 14.45
CA GLN A 6 -1.08 10.79 14.30
C GLN A 6 -2.26 11.73 13.98
N GLN A 7 -2.33 12.89 14.64
CA GLN A 7 -3.43 13.84 14.41
C GLN A 7 -3.46 14.40 12.98
N GLU A 8 -2.29 14.71 12.40
CA GLU A 8 -2.21 15.17 11.01
C GLU A 8 -2.61 14.05 10.03
N LEU A 9 -2.17 12.82 10.31
CA LEU A 9 -2.54 11.65 9.51
C LEU A 9 -4.06 11.40 9.59
N ASP A 10 -4.64 11.41 10.78
CA ASP A 10 -6.08 11.18 10.99
C ASP A 10 -6.91 12.20 10.20
N SER A 11 -6.52 13.48 10.22
CA SER A 11 -7.20 14.51 9.44
C SER A 11 -7.13 14.24 7.92
N ILE A 12 -5.99 13.73 7.43
CA ILE A 12 -5.84 13.33 6.02
C ILE A 12 -6.73 12.13 5.72
N LEU A 13 -6.78 11.13 6.59
CA LEU A 13 -7.59 9.92 6.42
C LEU A 13 -9.10 10.24 6.44
N GLU A 14 -9.55 11.18 7.27
CA GLU A 14 -10.93 11.68 7.25
C GLU A 14 -11.29 12.31 5.91
N GLN A 15 -10.42 13.19 5.38
CA GLN A 15 -10.64 13.80 4.08
C GLN A 15 -10.56 12.78 2.94
N HIS A 16 -9.70 11.78 3.07
CA HIS A 16 -9.55 10.72 2.09
C HIS A 16 -10.76 9.80 2.04
N LYS A 17 -11.34 9.47 3.19
CA LYS A 17 -12.58 8.70 3.28
C LYS A 17 -13.73 9.39 2.57
N LEU A 18 -13.94 10.69 2.82
CA LEU A 18 -14.97 11.46 2.12
C LEU A 18 -14.75 11.44 0.60
N TRP A 19 -13.48 11.52 0.17
CA TRP A 19 -13.11 11.47 -1.24
C TRP A 19 -13.43 10.11 -1.88
N LEU A 20 -13.15 9.00 -1.18
CA LEU A 20 -13.51 7.65 -1.63
C LEU A 20 -15.03 7.47 -1.74
N GLU A 21 -15.79 8.11 -0.85
CA GLU A 21 -17.24 8.03 -0.79
C GLU A 21 -17.97 9.02 -1.72
N ASN A 22 -17.24 9.83 -2.50
CA ASN A 22 -17.77 10.93 -3.32
C ASN A 22 -18.58 11.98 -2.52
N GLN A 23 -18.22 12.22 -1.26
CA GLN A 23 -18.91 13.17 -0.36
C GLN A 23 -18.17 14.51 -0.21
N GLY A 24 -17.26 14.82 -1.13
CA GLY A 24 -16.28 15.90 -0.95
C GLY A 24 -14.98 15.38 -0.35
N GLY A 25 -14.08 16.25 0.11
CA GLY A 25 -12.79 15.83 0.67
C GLY A 25 -11.65 15.76 -0.35
N LYS A 26 -10.55 15.11 0.03
CA LYS A 26 -9.29 15.10 -0.75
C LYS A 26 -8.64 13.73 -0.70
N ARG A 27 -8.22 13.23 -1.87
CA ARG A 27 -7.34 12.06 -2.01
C ARG A 27 -6.10 12.23 -1.11
N ALA A 28 -5.72 11.20 -0.36
CA ALA A 28 -4.51 11.21 0.45
C ALA A 28 -3.26 11.43 -0.43
N GLN A 29 -2.56 12.54 -0.18
CA GLN A 29 -1.28 12.90 -0.82
C GLN A 29 -0.16 12.78 0.21
N LEU A 30 0.44 11.59 0.31
CA LEU A 30 1.42 11.22 1.35
C LEU A 30 2.80 10.92 0.75
N ARG A 31 3.07 11.41 -0.47
CA ARG A 31 4.37 11.27 -1.13
C ARG A 31 5.49 11.84 -0.24
N ASN A 32 6.59 11.09 -0.09
CA ASN A 32 7.73 11.41 0.77
C ASN A 32 7.37 11.63 2.25
N ALA A 33 6.22 11.13 2.71
CA ALA A 33 5.84 11.16 4.12
C ALA A 33 6.61 10.12 4.92
N ASP A 34 6.88 10.42 6.19
CA ASP A 34 7.32 9.45 7.18
C ASP A 34 6.16 9.11 8.11
N LEU A 35 5.60 7.91 7.91
CA LEU A 35 4.49 7.32 8.66
C LEU A 35 4.95 6.14 9.54
N SER A 36 6.26 5.99 9.76
CA SER A 36 6.79 4.98 10.67
C SER A 36 6.22 5.15 12.08
N ASN A 37 5.93 4.05 12.79
CA ASN A 37 5.41 4.08 14.17
C ASN A 37 4.05 4.80 14.36
N LEU A 38 3.27 5.04 13.30
CA LEU A 38 1.90 5.55 13.40
C LEU A 38 0.90 4.39 13.44
N ALA A 39 -0.30 4.63 13.97
CA ALA A 39 -1.40 3.68 13.95
C ALA A 39 -2.02 3.67 12.54
N LEU A 40 -1.77 2.58 11.81
CA LEU A 40 -2.20 2.38 10.42
C LEU A 40 -2.92 1.04 10.21
N GLN A 41 -3.36 0.38 11.28
CA GLN A 41 -4.17 -0.83 11.18
C GLN A 41 -5.55 -0.50 10.60
N ASN A 42 -6.02 -1.34 9.68
CA ASN A 42 -7.36 -1.26 9.06
C ASN A 42 -7.69 0.08 8.37
N VAL A 43 -6.67 0.88 8.01
CA VAL A 43 -6.91 2.15 7.30
C VAL A 43 -7.24 1.89 5.83
N ASP A 44 -8.09 2.76 5.28
CA ASP A 44 -8.39 2.77 3.85
C ASP A 44 -7.55 3.86 3.15
N LEU A 45 -6.52 3.40 2.46
CA LEU A 45 -5.59 4.17 1.63
C LEU A 45 -5.74 3.81 0.15
N ARG A 46 -6.91 3.29 -0.25
CA ARG A 46 -7.18 2.96 -1.64
C ARG A 46 -6.87 4.16 -2.51
N CYS A 47 -6.09 3.92 -3.55
CA CYS A 47 -5.75 4.92 -4.52
C CYS A 47 -4.94 6.08 -3.95
N ALA A 48 -4.37 5.99 -2.74
CA ALA A 48 -3.53 7.06 -2.20
C ALA A 48 -2.27 7.27 -3.06
N ASN A 49 -1.64 8.44 -2.91
CA ASN A 49 -0.29 8.68 -3.42
C ASN A 49 0.70 8.47 -2.26
N LEU A 50 1.37 7.33 -2.26
CA LEU A 50 2.28 6.82 -1.22
C LEU A 50 3.72 6.67 -1.74
N ILE A 51 4.06 7.41 -2.81
CA ILE A 51 5.38 7.36 -3.44
C ILE A 51 6.45 7.75 -2.43
N ARG A 52 7.47 6.90 -2.25
CA ARG A 52 8.58 7.13 -1.30
C ARG A 52 8.11 7.36 0.14
N THR A 53 6.96 6.84 0.53
CA THR A 53 6.47 6.90 1.91
C THR A 53 7.21 5.88 2.76
N ASN A 54 7.53 6.25 3.99
CA ASN A 54 8.14 5.35 4.96
C ASN A 54 7.10 4.78 5.92
N PHE A 55 6.93 3.48 5.87
CA PHE A 55 6.11 2.64 6.74
C PHE A 55 6.97 1.68 7.58
N SER A 56 8.30 1.88 7.63
CA SER A 56 9.21 0.95 8.30
C SER A 56 8.80 0.67 9.74
N GLY A 57 8.70 -0.62 10.10
CA GLY A 57 8.32 -1.07 11.44
C GLY A 57 6.87 -0.79 11.84
N THR A 58 6.03 -0.28 10.93
CA THR A 58 4.62 0.01 11.23
C THR A 58 3.75 -1.23 11.11
N ASP A 59 2.73 -1.33 11.95
CA ASP A 59 1.65 -2.30 11.80
C ASP A 59 0.54 -1.73 10.91
N LEU A 60 0.43 -2.33 9.73
CA LEU A 60 -0.50 -2.04 8.63
C LEU A 60 -1.51 -3.19 8.46
N SER A 61 -1.68 -4.03 9.48
CA SER A 61 -2.57 -5.19 9.39
C SER A 61 -3.99 -4.77 8.99
N GLY A 62 -4.56 -5.46 7.99
CA GLY A 62 -5.89 -5.20 7.45
C GLY A 62 -6.04 -3.89 6.66
N SER A 63 -4.97 -3.12 6.45
CA SER A 63 -5.06 -1.88 5.67
C SER A 63 -5.30 -2.16 4.18
N ASN A 64 -6.05 -1.28 3.53
CA ASN A 64 -6.36 -1.37 2.11
C ASN A 64 -5.60 -0.29 1.34
N MET A 65 -4.65 -0.69 0.51
CA MET A 65 -3.84 0.16 -0.37
C MET A 65 -4.06 -0.21 -1.85
N SER A 66 -5.22 -0.78 -2.18
CA SER A 66 -5.53 -1.14 -3.57
C SER A 66 -5.47 0.08 -4.49
N GLU A 67 -4.96 -0.09 -5.71
CA GLU A 67 -4.79 0.94 -6.73
C GLU A 67 -3.92 2.14 -6.31
N ALA A 68 -3.24 2.09 -5.16
CA ALA A 68 -2.36 3.15 -4.71
C ALA A 68 -1.05 3.17 -5.52
N ASP A 69 -0.46 4.35 -5.64
CA ASP A 69 0.92 4.49 -6.13
C ASP A 69 1.86 4.43 -4.94
N ILE A 70 2.56 3.32 -4.79
CA ILE A 70 3.40 2.95 -3.65
C ILE A 70 4.86 2.77 -4.12
N THR A 71 5.21 3.35 -5.27
CA THR A 71 6.54 3.22 -5.84
C THR A 71 7.61 3.76 -4.88
N TYR A 72 8.71 2.99 -4.72
CA TYR A 72 9.82 3.32 -3.83
C TYR A 72 9.46 3.46 -2.33
N ALA A 73 8.31 2.97 -1.88
CA ALA A 73 7.95 3.00 -0.46
C ALA A 73 8.83 2.04 0.36
N ASN A 74 9.02 2.36 1.64
CA ASN A 74 9.75 1.52 2.59
C ASN A 74 8.77 0.87 3.57
N PHE A 75 8.58 -0.44 3.47
CA PHE A 75 7.85 -1.30 4.40
C PHE A 75 8.78 -2.20 5.22
N SER A 76 10.10 -1.97 5.23
CA SER A 76 11.03 -2.83 5.98
C SER A 76 10.58 -3.05 7.42
N HIS A 77 10.58 -4.31 7.86
CA HIS A 77 10.12 -4.72 9.21
C HIS A 77 8.64 -4.42 9.54
N ALA A 78 7.80 -4.05 8.57
CA ALA A 78 6.38 -3.80 8.81
C ALA A 78 5.58 -5.10 9.01
N THR A 79 4.44 -4.97 9.70
CA THR A 79 3.43 -6.04 9.78
C THR A 79 2.32 -5.71 8.79
N LEU A 80 2.15 -6.57 7.78
CA LEU A 80 1.21 -6.41 6.67
C LEU A 80 0.10 -7.48 6.70
N ASN A 81 -0.14 -8.15 7.83
CA ASN A 81 -1.08 -9.27 7.87
C ASN A 81 -2.48 -8.86 7.38
N ASN A 82 -3.04 -9.59 6.41
CA ASN A 82 -4.32 -9.30 5.76
C ASN A 82 -4.39 -7.94 5.03
N ALA A 83 -3.26 -7.30 4.73
CA ALA A 83 -3.25 -6.07 3.93
C ALA A 83 -3.62 -6.36 2.46
N ILE A 84 -4.20 -5.36 1.80
CA ILE A 84 -4.71 -5.46 0.43
C ILE A 84 -3.96 -4.48 -0.47
N PHE A 85 -3.29 -4.99 -1.51
CA PHE A 85 -2.52 -4.25 -2.51
C PHE A 85 -3.00 -4.53 -3.93
N GLN A 86 -4.28 -4.89 -4.12
CA GLN A 86 -4.81 -5.19 -5.44
C GLN A 86 -4.58 -4.03 -6.41
N ASP A 87 -4.07 -4.30 -7.61
CA ASP A 87 -3.78 -3.28 -8.62
C ASP A 87 -2.82 -2.15 -8.18
N ALA A 88 -2.13 -2.30 -7.04
CA ALA A 88 -1.20 -1.28 -6.56
C ALA A 88 0.10 -1.28 -7.35
N ASP A 89 0.73 -0.10 -7.45
CA ASP A 89 2.06 0.04 -8.04
C ASP A 89 3.12 -0.01 -6.93
N LEU A 90 3.77 -1.17 -6.76
CA LEU A 90 4.75 -1.48 -5.72
C LEU A 90 6.19 -1.47 -6.24
N ARG A 91 6.42 -0.94 -7.44
CA ARG A 91 7.74 -1.01 -8.08
C ARG A 91 8.82 -0.36 -7.23
N ASN A 92 9.93 -1.06 -7.08
CA ASN A 92 11.09 -0.66 -6.26
C ASN A 92 10.76 -0.41 -4.78
N ALA A 93 9.63 -0.91 -4.26
CA ALA A 93 9.36 -0.85 -2.83
C ALA A 93 10.24 -1.83 -2.06
N ASP A 94 10.57 -1.49 -0.82
CA ASP A 94 11.27 -2.37 0.12
C ASP A 94 10.23 -3.04 1.03
N MET A 95 10.03 -4.35 0.88
CA MET A 95 9.21 -5.20 1.75
C MET A 95 10.09 -6.23 2.47
N SER A 96 11.36 -5.90 2.72
CA SER A 96 12.27 -6.79 3.42
C SER A 96 11.86 -6.99 4.88
N ASN A 97 12.06 -8.20 5.40
CA ASN A 97 11.80 -8.54 6.80
C ASN A 97 10.35 -8.30 7.27
N THR A 98 9.38 -8.18 6.35
CA THR A 98 7.96 -7.98 6.70
C THR A 98 7.29 -9.26 7.19
N GLN A 99 6.26 -9.12 8.03
CA GLN A 99 5.28 -10.19 8.25
C GLN A 99 4.09 -9.98 7.33
N MET A 100 3.77 -10.94 6.46
CA MET A 100 2.75 -10.74 5.42
C MET A 100 1.85 -11.98 5.24
N HIS A 101 1.22 -12.43 6.32
CA HIS A 101 0.23 -13.50 6.28
C HIS A 101 -1.06 -13.03 5.59
N ASN A 102 -1.57 -13.82 4.65
CA ASN A 102 -2.83 -13.56 3.92
C ASN A 102 -2.88 -12.19 3.20
N VAL A 103 -1.75 -11.69 2.70
CA VAL A 103 -1.73 -10.46 1.90
C VAL A 103 -2.31 -10.71 0.51
N ASP A 104 -3.10 -9.76 0.02
CA ASP A 104 -3.62 -9.80 -1.35
C ASP A 104 -2.80 -8.89 -2.27
N LEU A 105 -2.07 -9.50 -3.21
CA LEU A 105 -1.23 -8.84 -4.22
C LEU A 105 -1.79 -9.00 -5.64
N LEU A 106 -3.09 -9.32 -5.80
CA LEU A 106 -3.68 -9.57 -7.11
C LEU A 106 -3.46 -8.38 -8.06
N ARG A 107 -2.80 -8.62 -9.19
CA ARG A 107 -2.45 -7.62 -10.22
C ARG A 107 -1.56 -6.45 -9.74
N ALA A 108 -0.90 -6.57 -8.59
CA ALA A 108 0.08 -5.58 -8.16
C ALA A 108 1.34 -5.61 -9.06
N ASP A 109 1.89 -4.44 -9.37
CA ASP A 109 3.17 -4.35 -10.09
C ASP A 109 4.33 -4.43 -9.09
N LEU A 110 5.01 -5.58 -9.10
CA LEU A 110 6.08 -5.92 -8.15
C LEU A 110 7.49 -5.75 -8.76
N PHE A 111 7.64 -5.02 -9.86
CA PHE A 111 8.94 -4.91 -10.52
C PHE A 111 10.00 -4.30 -9.57
N ARG A 112 11.03 -5.09 -9.26
CA ARG A 112 12.12 -4.77 -8.32
C ARG A 112 11.67 -4.53 -6.88
N THR A 113 10.52 -5.04 -6.45
CA THR A 113 10.16 -5.07 -5.03
C THR A 113 11.07 -6.04 -4.29
N ASP A 114 11.65 -5.61 -3.16
CA ASP A 114 12.49 -6.46 -2.32
C ASP A 114 11.64 -7.21 -1.29
N PHE A 115 11.64 -8.54 -1.34
CA PHE A 115 10.96 -9.42 -0.39
C PHE A 115 11.94 -10.21 0.50
N SER A 116 13.20 -9.78 0.58
CA SER A 116 14.24 -10.48 1.34
C SER A 116 13.83 -10.68 2.79
N ASN A 117 13.89 -11.93 3.27
CA ASN A 117 13.48 -12.33 4.63
C ASN A 117 12.01 -12.07 4.98
N ALA A 118 11.13 -11.78 4.01
CA ALA A 118 9.71 -11.65 4.28
C ALA A 118 9.14 -12.97 4.82
N GLN A 119 8.40 -12.90 5.92
CA GLN A 119 7.70 -14.03 6.53
C GLN A 119 6.34 -14.17 5.87
N VAL A 120 6.21 -15.22 5.05
CA VAL A 120 5.03 -15.51 4.24
C VAL A 120 4.49 -16.87 4.62
N ASN A 121 3.17 -17.02 4.71
CA ASN A 121 2.56 -18.35 4.77
C ASN A 121 2.16 -18.79 3.36
N ASP A 122 2.08 -20.10 3.15
CA ASP A 122 1.84 -20.75 1.86
C ASP A 122 0.71 -20.12 1.01
N GLU A 123 -0.36 -19.58 1.64
CA GLU A 123 -1.50 -19.01 0.93
C GLU A 123 -1.22 -17.66 0.26
N ALA A 124 -0.27 -16.86 0.79
CA ALA A 124 0.06 -15.54 0.26
C ALA A 124 0.65 -15.61 -1.16
N PHE A 125 1.47 -16.63 -1.44
CA PHE A 125 2.09 -16.83 -2.75
C PHE A 125 1.40 -17.88 -3.62
N LYS A 126 0.55 -18.76 -3.07
CA LYS A 126 -0.21 -19.75 -3.87
C LYS A 126 -1.15 -19.14 -4.89
N ARG A 127 -1.63 -17.91 -4.65
CA ARG A 127 -2.51 -17.16 -5.57
C ARG A 127 -1.75 -16.26 -6.53
N ILE A 128 -0.47 -16.05 -6.28
CA ILE A 128 0.39 -15.21 -7.11
C ILE A 128 0.98 -16.13 -8.17
N ASP A 129 0.53 -15.99 -9.41
CA ASP A 129 1.20 -16.64 -10.52
C ASP A 129 2.56 -15.98 -10.73
N ILE A 130 3.61 -16.55 -10.12
CA ILE A 130 4.99 -16.08 -10.28
C ILE A 130 5.56 -16.37 -11.68
N ARG A 131 4.90 -17.22 -12.49
CA ARG A 131 5.28 -17.46 -13.90
C ARG A 131 4.71 -16.38 -14.82
N ASN A 132 3.64 -15.73 -14.36
CA ASN A 132 3.04 -14.53 -14.93
C ASN A 132 3.06 -13.40 -13.90
N THR A 133 4.21 -13.03 -13.30
CA THR A 133 4.31 -11.69 -12.70
C THR A 133 4.05 -10.71 -13.84
N ILE A 134 2.82 -10.26 -13.89
CA ILE A 134 2.19 -9.64 -15.04
C ILE A 134 2.98 -8.37 -15.36
N ILE A 135 3.70 -8.35 -16.50
CA ILE A 135 4.01 -7.11 -17.22
C ILE A 135 2.76 -6.69 -18.01
N GLU A 136 1.57 -6.80 -17.44
CA GLU A 136 0.52 -5.83 -17.73
C GLU A 136 0.80 -4.72 -16.75
N LEU A 137 1.55 -3.74 -17.24
CA LEU A 137 1.68 -2.45 -16.61
C LEU A 137 0.29 -2.06 -16.12
N ARG A 138 0.16 -1.71 -14.84
CA ARG A 138 -1.02 -1.02 -14.29
C ARG A 138 -1.57 -0.14 -15.39
N ASN A 139 -2.82 -0.35 -15.81
CA ASN A 139 -3.41 0.48 -16.85
C ASN A 139 -3.24 1.94 -16.38
N PRO A 140 -2.41 2.76 -17.05
CA PRO A 140 -2.11 4.10 -16.57
C PRO A 140 -3.36 5.00 -16.59
N ASN A 141 -4.39 4.56 -17.32
CA ASN A 141 -5.70 5.19 -17.40
C ASN A 141 -6.73 4.59 -16.42
N GLN A 142 -6.40 3.52 -15.69
CA GLN A 142 -7.25 3.01 -14.62
C GLN A 142 -7.19 4.00 -13.46
N GLN A 143 -8.22 4.83 -13.42
CA GLN A 143 -8.50 5.69 -12.29
C GLN A 143 -9.30 4.85 -11.29
N CYS A 144 -8.94 4.96 -10.01
CA CYS A 144 -9.69 4.49 -8.84
C CYS A 144 -11.23 4.63 -8.93
N LEU A 145 -11.68 5.65 -9.65
CA LEU A 145 -13.07 6.04 -9.81
C LEU A 145 -13.58 5.88 -11.25
N SER A 146 -12.81 5.23 -12.15
CA SER A 146 -13.18 5.06 -13.57
C SER A 146 -14.39 4.15 -13.79
N SER A 147 -14.91 3.53 -12.72
CA SER A 147 -16.17 2.78 -12.72
C SER A 147 -17.31 3.54 -12.02
N LYS A 148 -17.43 4.85 -12.23
CA LYS A 148 -18.66 5.62 -11.94
C LYS A 148 -18.98 6.60 -13.07
#